data_AF-A0A6I2IBV2-F1
#
_entry.id   AF-A0A6I2IBV2-F1
#
_cell.length_a   1.000
_cell.length_b   1.000
_cell.length_c   1.000
_cell.angle_alpha   90.00
_cell.angle_beta   90.00
_cell.angle_gamma   90.00
#
_symmetry.space_group_name_H-M   'P 1'
#
loop_
_entity.id
_entity.type
_entity.pdbx_description
1 polymer ?
#
loop_
_entity_poly.entity_id
_entity_poly.type
_entity_poly.pdbx_seq_one_letter_code
_entity_poly.pdbx_strand_id
1 'polypeptide(L)'
;MRVQKCYIAQRRTGEIVPARQVNMAESEEWRCHHCQCPLIFHLPTRTLPPWFEHDIPRGQPEALLQCPWLVQTSGKPSAVEKLQQLVTQLPPVITTTQWQCTMCGMSYGGEKRCPQCRKGIYSREIRI
;
A
#
# COMPACT_ATOMS: atom_id res chain seq x y z
N MET A 1 8.31 2.47 -19.90
CA MET A 1 8.74 1.82 -18.64
C MET A 1 9.29 2.90 -17.73
N ARG A 2 8.80 3.00 -16.49
CA ARG A 2 9.31 3.98 -15.53
C ARG A 2 9.80 3.22 -14.30
N VAL A 3 11.06 3.39 -13.97
CA VAL A 3 11.63 2.82 -12.74
C VAL A 3 11.32 3.77 -11.58
N GLN A 4 10.83 3.23 -10.47
CA GLN A 4 10.58 4.02 -9.27
C GLN A 4 11.88 4.43 -8.59
N LYS A 5 11.79 5.51 -7.82
CA LYS A 5 12.85 5.94 -6.91
C LYS A 5 13.04 4.88 -5.82
N CYS A 6 14.28 4.52 -5.57
CA CYS A 6 14.67 3.58 -4.53
C CYS A 6 15.26 4.35 -3.35
N TYR A 7 15.05 3.88 -2.12
CA TYR A 7 15.59 4.53 -0.92
C TYR A 7 16.63 3.68 -0.19
N ILE A 8 17.00 2.55 -0.80
CA ILE A 8 18.04 1.63 -0.34
C ILE A 8 18.89 1.22 -1.55
N ALA A 9 20.16 0.96 -1.31
CA ALA A 9 21.09 0.40 -2.28
C ALA A 9 22.00 -0.61 -1.59
N GLN A 10 22.62 -1.49 -2.38
CA GLN A 10 23.61 -2.46 -1.94
C GLN A 10 25.01 -1.98 -2.34
N ARG A 11 25.94 -2.00 -1.38
CA ARG A 11 27.37 -1.76 -1.61
C ARG A 11 28.03 -2.98 -2.26
N ARG A 12 29.24 -2.80 -2.77
CA ARG A 12 30.08 -3.92 -3.26
C ARG A 12 30.39 -4.97 -2.19
N THR A 13 30.43 -4.55 -0.92
CA THR A 13 30.60 -5.44 0.25
C THR A 13 29.38 -6.32 0.51
N GLY A 14 28.26 -6.04 -0.16
CA GLY A 14 26.98 -6.74 0.04
C GLY A 14 26.07 -6.10 1.08
N GLU A 15 26.54 -5.06 1.80
CA GLU A 15 25.75 -4.34 2.80
C GLU A 15 24.64 -3.50 2.15
N ILE A 16 23.45 -3.53 2.75
CA ILE A 16 22.30 -2.70 2.32
C ILE A 16 22.32 -1.39 3.10
N VAL A 17 22.45 -0.28 2.38
CA VAL A 17 22.53 1.06 2.95
C VAL A 17 21.33 1.90 2.51
N PRO A 18 20.64 2.58 3.45
CA PRO A 18 19.58 3.50 3.11
C PRO A 18 20.15 4.81 2.55
N ALA A 19 19.45 5.43 1.60
CA ALA A 19 19.89 6.64 0.89
C ALA A 19 20.25 7.80 1.83
N ARG A 20 19.60 7.88 3.00
CA ARG A 20 19.86 8.89 4.05
C ARG A 20 21.20 8.71 4.78
N GLN A 21 21.83 7.54 4.70
CA GLN A 21 23.11 7.22 5.37
C GLN A 21 24.27 7.16 4.38
N VAL A 22 24.05 7.52 3.11
CA VAL A 22 25.11 7.56 2.10
C VAL A 22 26.07 8.70 2.43
N ASN A 23 27.34 8.36 2.59
CA ASN A 23 28.41 9.34 2.74
C ASN A 23 28.94 9.76 1.36
N MET A 24 28.83 11.04 1.02
CA MET A 24 29.27 11.59 -0.27
C MET A 24 30.79 11.55 -0.49
N ALA A 25 31.57 11.34 0.57
CA ALA A 25 33.03 11.24 0.46
C ALA A 25 33.49 9.97 -0.26
N GLU A 26 32.62 8.96 -0.38
CA GLU A 26 32.95 7.67 -0.97
C GLU A 26 32.31 7.57 -2.36
N SER A 27 33.14 7.55 -3.42
CA SER A 27 32.66 7.24 -4.77
C SER A 27 32.44 5.73 -4.88
N GLU A 28 31.31 5.27 -4.34
CA GLU A 28 30.93 3.86 -4.41
C GLU A 28 30.00 3.57 -5.59
N GLU A 29 30.15 2.36 -6.13
CA GLU A 29 29.22 1.82 -7.13
C GLU A 29 28.02 1.20 -6.41
N TRP A 30 26.90 1.90 -6.44
CA TRP A 30 25.64 1.47 -5.83
C TRP A 30 24.91 0.48 -6.74
N ARG A 31 24.40 -0.60 -6.16
CA ARG A 31 23.61 -1.61 -6.90
C ARG A 31 22.25 -1.82 -6.27
N CYS A 32 21.26 -2.15 -7.09
CA CYS A 32 19.96 -2.54 -6.57
C CYS A 32 20.06 -3.92 -5.90
N HIS A 33 19.59 -4.05 -4.66
CA HIS A 33 19.60 -5.33 -3.95
C HIS A 33 18.81 -6.44 -4.68
N HIS A 34 17.78 -6.08 -5.45
CA HIS A 34 16.93 -7.05 -6.13
C HIS A 34 17.44 -7.48 -7.51
N CYS A 35 17.90 -6.53 -8.34
CA CYS A 35 18.31 -6.83 -9.72
C CYS A 35 19.80 -6.65 -9.99
N GLN A 36 20.59 -6.22 -9.00
CA GLN A 36 22.02 -5.95 -9.11
C GLN A 36 22.41 -4.90 -10.16
N CYS A 37 21.43 -4.22 -10.76
CA CYS A 37 21.65 -3.13 -11.69
C CYS A 37 22.28 -1.91 -10.98
N PRO A 38 23.15 -1.17 -11.70
CA PRO A 38 23.75 0.05 -11.17
C PRO A 38 22.70 1.11 -10.84
N LEU A 39 22.95 1.81 -9.73
CA LEU A 39 22.12 2.89 -9.22
C LEU A 39 22.90 4.21 -9.22
N ILE A 40 22.21 5.29 -9.55
CA ILE A 40 22.69 6.67 -9.45
C ILE A 40 22.12 7.25 -8.16
N PHE A 41 23.01 7.76 -7.30
CA PHE A 41 22.60 8.44 -6.07
C PHE A 41 22.24 9.90 -6.36
N HIS A 42 21.09 10.32 -5.85
CA HIS A 42 20.60 11.70 -5.91
C HIS A 42 20.55 12.31 -4.52
N LEU A 43 21.10 13.51 -4.42
CA LEU A 43 21.07 14.32 -3.22
C LEU A 43 19.64 14.71 -2.82
N PRO A 44 19.40 14.98 -1.53
CA PRO A 44 18.12 15.54 -1.12
C PRO A 44 17.84 16.83 -1.89
N THR A 45 16.58 17.00 -2.29
CA THR A 45 16.08 18.26 -2.83
C THR A 45 15.12 18.89 -1.82
N ARG A 46 14.69 20.13 -2.05
CA ARG A 46 13.76 20.83 -1.15
C ARG A 46 12.48 20.04 -0.83
N THR A 47 12.05 19.17 -1.73
CA THR A 47 10.79 18.41 -1.63
C THR A 47 10.97 16.90 -1.47
N LEU A 48 12.19 16.37 -1.63
CA LEU A 48 12.43 14.93 -1.64
C LEU A 48 13.67 14.56 -0.83
N PRO A 49 13.59 13.53 0.03
CA PRO A 49 14.75 12.97 0.71
C PRO A 49 15.70 12.33 -0.32
N PRO A 50 16.98 12.08 0.00
CA PRO A 50 17.91 11.45 -0.95
C PRO A 50 17.35 10.13 -1.47
N TRP A 51 17.62 9.83 -2.73
CA TRP A 51 17.09 8.64 -3.40
C TRP A 51 18.11 8.09 -4.40
N PHE A 52 17.86 6.86 -4.81
CA PHE A 52 18.57 6.20 -5.89
C PHE A 52 17.66 6.03 -7.10
N GLU A 53 18.25 6.18 -8.28
CA GLU A 53 17.61 5.92 -9.57
C GLU A 53 18.39 4.82 -10.31
N HIS A 54 17.69 3.94 -11.03
CA HIS A 54 18.38 2.91 -11.81
C HIS A 54 19.04 3.55 -13.04
N ASP A 55 20.32 3.27 -13.25
CA ASP A 55 21.02 3.61 -14.49
C ASP A 55 20.59 2.59 -15.57
N ILE A 56 19.42 2.82 -16.17
CA ILE A 56 18.82 1.92 -17.17
C ILE A 56 19.78 1.64 -18.34
N PRO A 57 20.50 2.64 -18.91
CA PRO A 57 21.48 2.40 -19.97
C PRO A 57 22.63 1.47 -19.57
N ARG A 58 23.06 1.48 -18.30
CA ARG A 58 24.14 0.62 -17.79
C ARG A 58 23.66 -0.69 -17.17
N GLY A 59 22.36 -0.82 -16.88
CA GLY A 59 21.77 -2.00 -16.29
C GLY A 59 21.51 -3.12 -17.30
N GLN A 60 21.41 -4.35 -16.79
CA GLN A 60 20.96 -5.49 -17.61
C GLN A 60 19.43 -5.44 -17.76
N PRO A 61 18.90 -5.35 -18.99
CA PRO A 61 17.45 -5.26 -19.24
C PRO A 61 16.67 -6.42 -18.63
N GLU A 62 17.22 -7.64 -18.70
CA GLU A 62 16.61 -8.87 -18.21
C GLU A 62 16.47 -8.85 -16.68
N ALA A 63 17.50 -8.37 -15.99
CA ALA A 63 17.49 -8.23 -14.53
C ALA A 63 16.55 -7.10 -14.10
N LEU A 64 16.51 -5.99 -14.85
CA LEU A 64 15.62 -4.86 -14.58
C LEU A 64 14.15 -5.23 -14.74
N LEU A 65 13.81 -6.08 -15.71
CA LEU A 65 12.44 -6.59 -15.92
C LEU A 65 11.88 -7.33 -14.71
N GLN A 66 12.75 -7.99 -13.94
CA GLN A 66 12.40 -8.71 -12.72
C GLN A 66 12.47 -7.84 -11.46
N CYS A 67 12.88 -6.58 -11.58
CA CYS A 67 13.04 -5.69 -10.43
C CYS A 67 11.66 -5.24 -9.91
N PRO A 68 11.35 -5.40 -8.60
CA PRO A 68 10.09 -4.90 -8.03
C PRO A 68 9.88 -3.39 -8.18
N TRP A 69 10.97 -2.64 -8.32
CA TRP A 69 10.96 -1.18 -8.51
C TRP A 69 10.61 -0.76 -9.93
N LEU A 70 10.59 -1.70 -10.88
CA LEU A 70 10.10 -1.43 -12.23
C LEU A 70 8.57 -1.33 -12.16
N VAL A 71 8.01 -0.14 -12.37
CA VAL A 71 6.58 -0.05 -12.68
C VAL A 71 6.42 -0.62 -14.08
N GLN A 72 5.98 -1.86 -14.12
CA GLN A 72 5.40 -2.45 -15.31
C GLN A 72 4.26 -1.50 -15.72
N THR A 73 4.50 -0.66 -16.73
CA THR A 73 3.45 0.10 -17.39
C THR A 73 2.61 -0.86 -18.24
N SER A 74 2.30 -2.04 -17.72
CA SER A 74 1.23 -2.86 -18.27
C SER A 74 -0.05 -2.16 -17.84
N GLY A 75 -0.92 -1.80 -18.80
CA GLY A 75 -2.28 -1.34 -18.53
C GLY A 75 -3.18 -2.38 -17.85
N LYS A 76 -2.60 -3.32 -17.10
CA LYS A 76 -3.27 -4.26 -16.22
C LYS A 76 -3.27 -3.64 -14.83
N PRO A 77 -4.45 -3.45 -14.21
CA PRO A 77 -4.52 -2.93 -12.87
C PRO A 77 -3.68 -3.80 -11.93
N SER A 78 -2.84 -3.14 -11.14
CA SER A 78 -2.10 -3.75 -10.04
C SER A 78 -3.02 -4.57 -9.15
N ALA A 79 -2.46 -5.51 -8.39
CA ALA A 79 -3.25 -6.29 -7.43
C ALA A 79 -4.05 -5.37 -6.47
N VAL A 80 -3.49 -4.20 -6.13
CA VAL A 80 -4.12 -3.17 -5.31
C VAL A 80 -5.30 -2.52 -6.03
N GLU A 81 -5.15 -2.11 -7.30
CA GLU A 81 -6.24 -1.51 -8.08
C GLU A 81 -7.38 -2.51 -8.31
N LYS A 82 -7.07 -3.79 -8.55
CA LYS A 82 -8.08 -4.85 -8.64
C LYS A 82 -8.86 -5.02 -7.33
N LEU A 83 -8.16 -5.00 -6.20
CA LEU A 83 -8.79 -5.05 -4.88
C LEU A 83 -9.67 -3.82 -4.62
N GLN A 84 -9.21 -2.62 -4.96
CA GLN A 84 -9.99 -1.39 -4.84
C GLN A 84 -11.25 -1.42 -5.70
N GLN A 85 -11.15 -1.92 -6.95
CA GLN A 85 -12.31 -2.13 -7.82
C GLN A 85 -13.31 -3.12 -7.21
N LEU A 86 -12.83 -4.24 -6.66
CA LEU A 86 -13.71 -5.21 -5.99
C LEU A 86 -14.41 -4.59 -4.77
N VAL A 87 -13.69 -3.85 -3.93
CA VAL A 87 -14.28 -3.17 -2.76
C VAL A 87 -15.35 -2.17 -3.18
N THR A 88 -15.14 -1.44 -4.27
CA THR A 88 -16.11 -0.47 -4.80
C THR A 88 -17.38 -1.14 -5.34
N GLN A 89 -17.27 -2.38 -5.81
CA GLN A 89 -18.39 -3.18 -6.32
C GLN A 89 -19.15 -3.94 -5.23
N LEU A 90 -18.63 -4.00 -4.00
CA LEU A 90 -19.36 -4.60 -2.90
C LEU A 90 -20.57 -3.72 -2.55
N PRO A 91 -21.76 -4.30 -2.36
CA PRO A 91 -22.89 -3.53 -1.89
C PRO A 91 -22.56 -2.89 -0.54
N PRO A 92 -23.02 -1.66 -0.28
CA PRO A 92 -22.84 -1.06 1.04
C PRO A 92 -23.40 -2.02 2.09
N VAL A 93 -22.64 -2.24 3.16
CA VAL A 93 -23.13 -3.00 4.31
C VAL A 93 -24.33 -2.23 4.84
N ILE A 94 -25.53 -2.71 4.55
CA ILE A 94 -26.76 -2.16 5.11
C ILE A 94 -26.73 -2.53 6.57
N THR A 95 -26.23 -1.61 7.39
CA THR A 95 -26.40 -1.70 8.83
C THR A 95 -27.88 -1.48 9.08
N THR A 96 -28.59 -2.54 9.46
CA THR A 96 -29.95 -2.40 9.98
C THR A 96 -29.91 -1.41 11.14
N THR A 97 -30.44 -0.21 10.92
CA THR A 97 -30.45 0.84 11.94
C THR A 97 -31.78 0.94 12.66
N GLN A 98 -32.75 0.06 12.38
CA GLN A 98 -34.04 0.06 13.06
C GLN A 98 -34.42 -1.32 13.57
N TRP A 99 -34.79 -1.36 14.83
CA TRP A 99 -35.07 -2.57 15.58
C TRP A 99 -36.37 -2.43 16.36
N GLN A 100 -37.10 -3.52 16.52
CA GLN A 100 -38.18 -3.63 17.49
C GLN A 100 -37.83 -4.68 18.53
N CYS A 101 -37.96 -4.35 19.81
CA CYS A 101 -37.84 -5.34 20.85
C CYS A 101 -39.17 -6.11 21.00
N THR A 102 -39.15 -7.42 20.79
CA THR A 102 -40.34 -8.27 20.98
C THR A 102 -40.70 -8.46 22.46
N MET A 103 -39.78 -8.19 23.38
CA MET A 103 -40.03 -8.28 24.83
C MET A 103 -40.73 -7.04 25.41
N CYS A 104 -40.37 -5.84 24.95
CA CYS A 104 -40.95 -4.60 25.49
C CYS A 104 -41.75 -3.78 24.47
N GLY A 105 -41.86 -4.25 23.22
CA GLY A 105 -42.59 -3.59 22.14
C GLY A 105 -41.93 -2.32 21.58
N MET A 106 -40.83 -1.86 22.19
CA MET A 106 -40.17 -0.61 21.80
C MET A 106 -39.47 -0.72 20.45
N SER A 107 -39.78 0.21 19.56
CA SER A 107 -39.00 0.47 18.34
C SER A 107 -37.86 1.43 18.65
N TYR A 108 -36.65 1.11 18.19
CA TYR A 108 -35.46 1.89 18.49
C TYR A 108 -34.47 1.83 17.32
N GLY A 109 -33.64 2.87 17.22
CA GLY A 109 -32.63 3.00 16.18
C GLY A 109 -31.21 2.68 16.65
N GLY A 110 -30.30 2.37 15.73
CA GLY A 110 -28.87 2.20 15.99
C GLY A 110 -28.42 0.75 16.19
N GLU A 111 -27.59 0.48 17.20
CA GLU A 111 -27.06 -0.86 17.49
C GLU A 111 -28.15 -1.81 17.97
N LYS A 112 -28.02 -3.13 17.70
CA LYS A 112 -28.96 -4.19 18.12
C LYS A 112 -28.92 -4.43 19.63
N ARG A 113 -29.33 -3.45 20.42
CA ARG A 113 -29.42 -3.51 21.88
C ARG A 113 -30.57 -2.63 22.35
N CYS A 114 -31.65 -3.26 22.79
CA CYS A 114 -32.80 -2.53 23.29
C CYS A 114 -32.40 -1.67 24.50
N PRO A 115 -32.70 -0.36 24.52
CA PRO A 115 -32.32 0.53 25.62
C PRO A 115 -33.05 0.17 26.93
N GLN A 116 -34.27 -0.40 26.84
CA GLN A 116 -35.05 -0.80 28.00
C GLN A 116 -34.64 -2.18 28.53
N CYS A 117 -34.59 -3.20 27.67
CA CYS A 117 -34.25 -4.57 28.08
C CYS A 117 -32.74 -4.79 28.24
N ARG A 118 -31.92 -3.86 27.75
CA ARG A 118 -30.45 -3.94 27.64
C ARG A 118 -29.93 -5.21 26.94
N LYS A 119 -30.80 -5.92 26.22
CA LYS A 119 -30.53 -7.17 25.49
C LYS A 119 -30.84 -7.01 24.00
N GLY A 120 -29.96 -7.54 23.15
CA GLY A 120 -30.12 -7.54 21.69
C GLY A 120 -30.88 -8.74 21.12
N ILE A 121 -30.93 -9.86 21.86
CA ILE A 121 -31.46 -11.14 21.36
C ILE A 121 -32.94 -11.10 20.98
N TYR A 122 -33.72 -10.21 21.60
CA TYR A 122 -35.15 -10.02 21.34
C TYR A 122 -35.43 -8.89 20.35
N SER A 123 -34.41 -8.40 19.66
CA SER A 123 -34.55 -7.27 18.75
C SER A 123 -34.66 -7.77 17.31
N ARG A 124 -35.80 -7.54 16.69
CA ARG A 124 -36.07 -7.86 15.28
C ARG A 124 -35.82 -6.63 14.42
N GLU A 125 -35.26 -6.85 13.23
CA GLU A 125 -35.15 -5.80 12.21
C GLU A 125 -36.56 -5.34 11.80
N ILE A 126 -36.74 -4.02 11.74
CA ILE A 126 -37.91 -3.42 11.09
C ILE A 126 -37.43 -2.88 9.76
N ARG A 127 -37.90 -3.47 8.65
CA ARG A 127 -37.70 -2.88 7.33
C ARG A 127 -38.85 -1.90 7.10
N ILE A 128 -38.51 -0.63 6.85
CA ILE A 128 -39.44 0.35 6.28
C ILE A 128 -39.46 0.14 4.76
#